data_AF-A0A1H5V9C6-F1
#
_entry.id   AF-A0A1H5V9C6-F1
#
_cell.length_a   1.000
_cell.length_b   1.000
_cell.length_c   1.000
_cell.angle_alpha   90.00
_cell.angle_beta   90.00
_cell.angle_gamma   90.00
#
_symmetry.space_group_name_H-M   'P 1'
#
loop_
_entity.id
_entity.type
_entity.pdbx_description
1 polymer ?
#
loop_
_entity_poly.entity_id
_entity_poly.type
_entity_poly.pdbx_seq_one_letter_code
_entity_poly.pdbx_strand_id
1 'polypeptide(L)'
;MIFNSLATTALGWHLHGEKRRARTLAALRASPFDRVRMAALATRCSLDALEERVAELGAIGVTAELMLLHPDDGIADVAAAARYVADVVPRLAAHPNVWWSLTDDPTHFPDFSEHDWVRLADLVAEEDPGHHPLSITVDAGSPLLWRRAFTHGSVRAPSPRDAWVLTRDHHKPVLMDMCGYEGDADDPWLSLTPEEVVHQAWDGAVRRRPVTHGEAYPDDDGLTWSADGGTLAGGAVPRIALLRQVFAATPDEARYRDRDAPMLEVPGEFYLEYCGEHRFPERVYEVPSGRYEVEVIDTWEMTVKAHGVREGDSLTVPLPGTVGQAIRLRRCP
;
A
#
# COMPACT_ATOMS: atom_id res chain seq x y z
N MET A 1 -8.41 8.67 6.32
CA MET A 1 -8.62 7.23 6.04
C MET A 1 -7.64 6.61 5.03
N ILE A 2 -6.98 7.36 4.13
CA ILE A 2 -5.99 6.80 3.17
C ILE A 2 -4.86 6.00 3.87
N PHE A 3 -4.36 6.49 5.02
CA PHE A 3 -3.22 5.87 5.72
C PHE A 3 -3.51 4.54 6.43
N ASN A 4 -4.79 4.15 6.54
CA ASN A 4 -5.19 2.88 7.15
C ASN A 4 -5.59 1.83 6.11
N SER A 5 -5.58 2.18 4.81
CA SER A 5 -5.81 1.24 3.72
C SER A 5 -4.57 0.37 3.53
N LEU A 6 -4.79 -0.93 3.37
CA LEU A 6 -3.76 -1.90 3.03
C LEU A 6 -4.11 -2.47 1.66
N ALA A 7 -3.18 -2.30 0.73
CA ALA A 7 -3.38 -2.72 -0.64
C ALA A 7 -2.54 -3.94 -0.99
N THR A 8 -2.96 -4.68 -2.02
CA THR A 8 -2.11 -5.63 -2.72
C THR A 8 -2.17 -5.47 -4.24
N THR A 9 -1.24 -6.06 -4.99
CA THR A 9 -1.26 -6.08 -6.45
C THR A 9 -1.70 -7.44 -6.98
N ALA A 10 -2.62 -7.44 -7.94
CA ALA A 10 -2.98 -8.59 -8.78
C ALA A 10 -3.43 -8.06 -10.15
N LEU A 11 -2.51 -7.84 -11.08
CA LEU A 11 -2.74 -6.99 -12.27
C LEU A 11 -3.78 -7.55 -13.25
N GLY A 12 -3.67 -8.83 -13.61
CA GLY A 12 -4.47 -9.48 -14.63
C GLY A 12 -5.47 -10.49 -14.10
N TRP A 13 -5.77 -10.50 -12.80
CA TRP A 13 -6.60 -11.54 -12.16
C TRP A 13 -7.96 -11.73 -12.83
N HIS A 14 -8.55 -10.65 -13.33
CA HIS A 14 -9.86 -10.63 -13.98
C HIS A 14 -9.89 -11.31 -15.35
N LEU A 15 -8.75 -11.43 -16.02
CA LEU A 15 -8.66 -12.06 -17.35
C LEU A 15 -8.67 -13.58 -17.28
N HIS A 16 -8.49 -14.15 -16.09
CA HIS A 16 -8.45 -15.59 -15.89
C HIS A 16 -9.84 -16.22 -15.85
N GLY A 17 -9.90 -17.55 -16.01
CA GLY A 17 -11.15 -18.31 -15.94
C GLY A 17 -11.80 -18.29 -14.55
N GLU A 18 -13.10 -18.62 -14.50
CA GLU A 18 -13.96 -18.55 -13.29
C GLU A 18 -13.31 -19.19 -12.05
N LYS A 19 -12.71 -20.38 -12.19
CA LYS A 19 -12.08 -21.10 -11.07
C LYS A 19 -10.93 -20.30 -10.41
N ARG A 20 -10.11 -19.59 -11.18
CA ARG A 20 -8.99 -18.79 -10.64
C ARG A 20 -9.48 -17.46 -10.10
N ARG A 21 -10.45 -16.81 -10.78
CA ARG A 21 -11.10 -15.60 -10.27
C ARG A 21 -11.77 -15.84 -8.90
N ALA A 22 -12.50 -16.95 -8.77
CA ALA A 22 -13.12 -17.33 -7.50
C ALA A 22 -12.09 -17.55 -6.37
N ARG A 23 -10.93 -18.16 -6.69
CA ARG A 23 -9.81 -18.28 -5.73
C ARG A 23 -9.26 -16.91 -5.33
N THR A 24 -9.07 -16.01 -6.29
CA THR A 24 -8.58 -14.64 -6.05
C THR A 24 -9.51 -13.88 -5.10
N LEU A 25 -10.82 -13.88 -5.39
CA LEU A 25 -11.81 -13.21 -4.54
C LEU A 25 -11.88 -13.82 -3.13
N ALA A 26 -11.75 -15.15 -3.02
CA ALA A 26 -11.70 -15.83 -1.72
C ALA A 26 -10.44 -15.45 -0.93
N ALA A 27 -9.28 -15.39 -1.59
CA ALA A 27 -8.02 -14.97 -1.00
C ALA A 27 -8.10 -13.50 -0.53
N LEU A 28 -8.57 -12.59 -1.38
CA LEU A 28 -8.77 -11.18 -1.03
C LEU A 28 -9.70 -11.03 0.20
N ARG A 29 -10.85 -11.71 0.19
CA ARG A 29 -11.81 -11.67 1.32
C ARG A 29 -11.20 -12.18 2.64
N ALA A 30 -10.28 -13.14 2.59
CA ALA A 30 -9.62 -13.70 3.77
C ALA A 30 -8.36 -12.93 4.18
N SER A 31 -7.87 -12.03 3.32
CA SER A 31 -6.65 -11.24 3.51
C SER A 31 -6.91 -9.97 4.32
N PRO A 32 -5.85 -9.27 4.80
CA PRO A 32 -6.00 -7.97 5.45
C PRO A 32 -6.19 -6.80 4.47
N PHE A 33 -6.24 -7.06 3.15
CA PHE A 33 -6.24 -6.02 2.13
C PHE A 33 -7.66 -5.51 1.85
N ASP A 34 -7.82 -4.19 1.81
CA ASP A 34 -9.06 -3.50 1.45
C ASP A 34 -8.96 -2.76 0.11
N ARG A 35 -7.82 -2.89 -0.57
CA ARG A 35 -7.59 -2.39 -1.92
C ARG A 35 -6.77 -3.38 -2.73
N VAL A 36 -7.08 -3.52 -4.02
CA VAL A 36 -6.27 -4.28 -4.96
C VAL A 36 -5.93 -3.41 -6.16
N ARG A 37 -4.65 -3.35 -6.51
CA ARG A 37 -4.18 -2.78 -7.77
C ARG A 37 -4.39 -3.81 -8.87
N MET A 38 -5.16 -3.44 -9.88
CA MET A 38 -5.40 -4.25 -11.07
C MET A 38 -5.29 -3.41 -12.33
N ALA A 39 -4.80 -4.01 -13.42
CA ALA A 39 -4.80 -3.34 -14.72
C ALA A 39 -6.21 -3.38 -15.31
N ALA A 40 -6.68 -2.28 -15.88
CA ALA A 40 -8.00 -2.25 -16.49
C ALA A 40 -8.06 -3.24 -17.66
N LEU A 41 -7.04 -3.23 -18.55
CA LEU A 41 -6.91 -4.12 -19.70
C LEU A 41 -8.20 -4.22 -20.52
N ALA A 42 -8.91 -3.09 -20.68
CA ALA A 42 -10.23 -3.06 -21.32
C ALA A 42 -10.16 -3.23 -22.85
N THR A 43 -8.96 -3.34 -23.43
CA THR A 43 -8.78 -3.82 -24.81
C THR A 43 -8.70 -5.35 -24.90
N ARG A 44 -8.47 -6.04 -23.77
CA ARG A 44 -8.38 -7.51 -23.67
C ARG A 44 -9.63 -8.16 -23.06
N CYS A 45 -10.58 -7.36 -22.57
CA CYS A 45 -11.89 -7.82 -22.09
C CYS A 45 -12.97 -6.81 -22.47
N SER A 46 -14.25 -7.16 -22.35
CA SER A 46 -15.32 -6.18 -22.54
C SER A 46 -15.46 -5.27 -21.32
N LEU A 47 -15.94 -4.04 -21.51
CA LEU A 47 -16.23 -3.13 -20.40
C LEU A 47 -17.28 -3.69 -19.43
N ASP A 48 -18.27 -4.44 -19.93
CA ASP A 48 -19.25 -5.11 -19.06
C ASP A 48 -18.60 -6.19 -18.18
N ALA A 49 -17.64 -6.94 -18.73
CA ALA A 49 -16.91 -7.93 -17.95
C ALA A 49 -16.04 -7.24 -16.89
N LEU A 50 -15.32 -6.17 -17.25
CA LEU A 50 -14.51 -5.40 -16.29
C LEU A 50 -15.37 -4.79 -15.18
N GLU A 51 -16.51 -4.18 -15.52
CA GLU A 51 -17.44 -3.63 -14.54
C GLU A 51 -17.95 -4.70 -13.56
N GLU A 52 -18.29 -5.88 -14.05
CA GLU A 52 -18.71 -6.99 -13.19
C GLU A 52 -17.62 -7.34 -12.18
N ARG A 53 -16.34 -7.30 -12.57
CA ARG A 53 -15.21 -7.56 -11.65
C ARG A 53 -15.05 -6.47 -10.60
N VAL A 54 -15.24 -5.20 -10.99
CA VAL A 54 -15.24 -4.07 -10.04
C VAL A 54 -16.36 -4.23 -9.02
N ALA A 55 -17.56 -4.65 -9.46
CA ALA A 55 -18.69 -4.91 -8.57
C ALA A 55 -18.45 -6.11 -7.63
N GLU A 56 -17.80 -7.18 -8.11
CA GLU A 56 -17.40 -8.33 -7.28
C GLU A 56 -16.42 -7.93 -6.16
N LEU A 57 -15.44 -7.07 -6.47
CA LEU A 57 -14.53 -6.51 -5.45
C LEU A 57 -15.31 -5.66 -4.43
N GLY A 58 -16.23 -4.82 -4.90
CA GLY A 58 -17.08 -4.01 -4.03
C GLY A 58 -17.94 -4.85 -3.09
N ALA A 59 -18.48 -5.96 -3.57
CA ALA A 59 -19.29 -6.90 -2.79
C ALA A 59 -18.52 -7.60 -1.66
N ILE A 60 -17.18 -7.60 -1.70
CA ILE A 60 -16.32 -8.12 -0.64
C ILE A 60 -15.63 -7.01 0.17
N GLY A 61 -15.98 -5.75 -0.06
CA GLY A 61 -15.42 -4.60 0.64
C GLY A 61 -14.00 -4.22 0.18
N VAL A 62 -13.63 -4.63 -1.04
CA VAL A 62 -12.31 -4.31 -1.63
C VAL A 62 -12.46 -3.22 -2.68
N THR A 63 -11.58 -2.23 -2.57
CA THR A 63 -11.42 -1.14 -3.54
C THR A 63 -10.63 -1.64 -4.75
N ALA A 64 -11.16 -1.43 -5.95
CA ALA A 64 -10.46 -1.65 -7.21
C ALA A 64 -9.64 -0.40 -7.56
N GLU A 65 -8.33 -0.46 -7.37
CA GLU A 65 -7.41 0.54 -7.90
C GLU A 65 -7.04 0.18 -9.34
N LEU A 66 -7.73 0.83 -10.28
CA LEU A 66 -7.66 0.55 -11.71
C LEU A 66 -6.50 1.32 -12.34
N MET A 67 -5.50 0.57 -12.79
CA MET A 67 -4.46 1.10 -13.67
C MET A 67 -5.00 1.21 -15.09
N LEU A 68 -5.18 2.45 -15.56
CA LEU A 68 -5.84 2.73 -16.83
C LEU A 68 -4.99 2.33 -18.03
N LEU A 69 -3.70 2.67 -18.02
CA LEU A 69 -2.76 2.35 -19.09
C LEU A 69 -1.74 1.32 -18.61
N HIS A 70 -1.75 0.15 -19.26
CA HIS A 70 -0.76 -0.90 -19.08
C HIS A 70 -0.12 -1.24 -20.44
N PRO A 71 1.18 -1.58 -20.53
CA PRO A 71 1.85 -1.86 -21.80
C PRO A 71 1.17 -2.95 -22.64
N ASP A 72 0.49 -3.89 -21.98
CA ASP A 72 -0.29 -4.95 -22.61
C ASP A 72 -1.59 -4.50 -23.30
N ASP A 73 -2.08 -3.28 -23.04
CA ASP A 73 -3.31 -2.77 -23.66
C ASP A 73 -3.18 -2.55 -25.18
N GLY A 74 -1.95 -2.36 -25.67
CA GLY A 74 -1.71 -1.99 -27.08
C GLY A 74 -2.15 -0.57 -27.44
N ILE A 75 -2.28 0.32 -26.45
CA ILE A 75 -2.59 1.74 -26.65
C ILE A 75 -1.38 2.42 -27.30
N ALA A 76 -1.55 2.84 -28.55
CA ALA A 76 -0.44 3.24 -29.42
C ALA A 76 0.08 4.66 -29.17
N ASP A 77 -0.78 5.59 -28.78
CA ASP A 77 -0.42 7.01 -28.64
C ASP A 77 -1.33 7.74 -27.64
N VAL A 78 -1.00 9.00 -27.34
CA VAL A 78 -1.75 9.87 -26.42
C VAL A 78 -3.20 10.06 -26.85
N ALA A 79 -3.48 10.12 -28.16
CA ALA A 79 -4.84 10.31 -28.66
C ALA A 79 -5.70 9.04 -28.46
N ALA A 80 -5.10 7.86 -28.62
CA ALA A 80 -5.72 6.59 -28.28
C ALA A 80 -5.96 6.45 -26.78
N ALA A 81 -4.98 6.84 -25.95
CA ALA A 81 -5.14 6.88 -24.50
C ALA A 81 -6.29 7.80 -24.06
N ALA A 82 -6.41 9.00 -24.65
CA ALA A 82 -7.49 9.91 -24.33
C ALA A 82 -8.87 9.35 -24.68
N ARG A 83 -9.03 8.70 -25.85
CA ARG A 83 -10.28 8.03 -26.21
C ARG A 83 -10.61 6.89 -25.25
N TYR A 84 -9.60 6.07 -24.93
CA TYR A 84 -9.75 4.98 -23.98
C TYR A 84 -10.22 5.47 -22.60
N VAL A 85 -9.60 6.53 -22.08
CA VAL A 85 -10.00 7.16 -20.81
C VAL A 85 -11.45 7.65 -20.87
N ALA A 86 -11.84 8.35 -21.95
CA ALA A 86 -13.20 8.86 -22.13
C ALA A 86 -14.26 7.75 -22.25
N ASP A 87 -13.89 6.55 -22.70
CA ASP A 87 -14.80 5.40 -22.77
C ASP A 87 -14.89 4.64 -21.42
N VAL A 88 -13.75 4.47 -20.74
CA VAL A 88 -13.63 3.62 -19.53
C VAL A 88 -14.08 4.35 -18.27
N VAL A 89 -13.62 5.59 -18.07
CA VAL A 89 -13.79 6.31 -16.80
C VAL A 89 -15.25 6.57 -16.47
N PRO A 90 -16.09 7.16 -17.35
CA PRO A 90 -17.49 7.41 -17.03
C PRO A 90 -18.27 6.14 -16.66
N ARG A 91 -17.88 5.00 -17.25
CA ARG A 91 -18.54 3.72 -17.01
C ARG A 91 -18.28 3.18 -15.62
N LEU A 92 -17.02 3.22 -15.17
CA LEU A 92 -16.61 2.63 -13.89
C LEU A 92 -16.66 3.64 -12.73
N ALA A 93 -16.64 4.95 -13.01
CA ALA A 93 -16.83 6.02 -12.02
C ALA A 93 -18.19 5.96 -11.28
N ALA A 94 -19.16 5.18 -11.76
CA ALA A 94 -20.39 4.93 -11.04
C ALA A 94 -20.19 4.05 -9.77
N HIS A 95 -19.06 3.36 -9.65
CA HIS A 95 -18.78 2.44 -8.54
C HIS A 95 -17.95 3.12 -7.45
N PRO A 96 -18.46 3.21 -6.19
CA PRO A 96 -17.79 3.96 -5.13
C PRO A 96 -16.50 3.31 -4.64
N ASN A 97 -16.24 2.05 -5.00
CA ASN A 97 -15.04 1.31 -4.66
C ASN A 97 -13.97 1.40 -5.74
N VAL A 98 -13.99 2.41 -6.61
CA VAL A 98 -12.98 2.64 -7.64
C VAL A 98 -11.96 3.67 -7.20
N TRP A 99 -10.68 3.37 -7.43
CA TRP A 99 -9.57 4.33 -7.44
C TRP A 99 -8.89 4.27 -8.80
N TRP A 100 -8.24 5.36 -9.21
CA TRP A 100 -7.57 5.48 -10.49
C TRP A 100 -6.05 5.58 -10.32
N SER A 101 -5.33 4.84 -11.15
CA SER A 101 -3.92 5.07 -11.42
C SER A 101 -3.74 5.18 -12.94
N LEU A 102 -3.00 6.18 -13.42
CA LEU A 102 -2.77 6.29 -14.87
C LEU A 102 -1.93 5.11 -15.39
N THR A 103 -0.86 4.75 -14.68
CA THR A 103 0.03 3.63 -15.00
C THR A 103 0.90 3.29 -13.77
N ASP A 104 1.54 2.11 -13.76
CA ASP A 104 2.53 1.72 -12.75
C ASP A 104 3.97 2.18 -13.06
N ASP A 105 4.25 2.47 -14.32
CA ASP A 105 5.54 2.96 -14.78
C ASP A 105 5.40 3.73 -16.11
N PRO A 106 5.51 5.07 -16.09
CA PRO A 106 5.45 5.89 -17.31
C PRO A 106 6.53 5.56 -18.32
N THR A 107 7.64 4.92 -17.91
CA THR A 107 8.73 4.56 -18.83
C THR A 107 8.32 3.50 -19.84
N HIS A 108 7.22 2.76 -19.58
CA HIS A 108 6.58 1.87 -20.56
C HIS A 108 5.94 2.63 -21.74
N PHE A 109 5.75 3.96 -21.62
CA PHE A 109 5.17 4.83 -22.65
C PHE A 109 6.15 5.98 -22.97
N PRO A 110 7.31 5.68 -23.59
CA PRO A 110 8.40 6.66 -23.75
C PRO A 110 8.04 7.88 -24.62
N ASP A 111 7.00 7.78 -25.44
CA ASP A 111 6.52 8.87 -26.29
C ASP A 111 5.59 9.86 -25.54
N PHE A 112 5.20 9.56 -24.30
CA PHE A 112 4.31 10.39 -23.50
C PHE A 112 5.13 11.38 -22.68
N SER A 113 4.90 12.68 -22.90
CA SER A 113 5.54 13.71 -22.08
C SER A 113 4.87 13.84 -20.71
N GLU A 114 5.56 14.49 -19.76
CA GLU A 114 4.96 14.85 -18.47
C GLU A 114 3.64 15.63 -18.63
N HIS A 115 3.57 16.48 -19.66
CA HIS A 115 2.37 17.27 -19.95
C HIS A 115 1.21 16.42 -20.45
N ASP A 116 1.50 15.35 -21.21
CA ASP A 116 0.47 14.41 -21.67
C ASP A 116 -0.13 13.63 -20.51
N TRP A 117 0.69 13.19 -19.56
CA TRP A 117 0.22 12.56 -18.31
C TRP A 117 -0.68 13.47 -17.49
N VAL A 118 -0.32 14.76 -17.36
CA VAL A 118 -1.15 15.74 -16.66
C VAL A 118 -2.49 15.95 -17.37
N ARG A 119 -2.48 16.03 -18.71
CA ARG A 119 -3.73 16.14 -19.50
C ARG A 119 -4.63 14.91 -19.35
N LEU A 120 -4.05 13.71 -19.33
CA LEU A 120 -4.82 12.49 -19.08
C LEU A 120 -5.40 12.49 -17.67
N ALA A 121 -4.64 12.94 -16.66
CA ALA A 121 -5.15 13.09 -15.30
C ALA A 121 -6.32 14.09 -15.21
N ASP A 122 -6.21 15.24 -15.88
CA ASP A 122 -7.28 16.23 -15.94
C ASP A 122 -8.52 15.66 -16.63
N LEU A 123 -8.35 14.89 -17.72
CA LEU A 123 -9.46 14.21 -18.39
C LEU A 123 -10.15 13.18 -17.48
N VAL A 124 -9.40 12.37 -16.73
CA VAL A 124 -9.99 11.45 -15.74
C VAL A 124 -10.83 12.24 -14.71
N ALA A 125 -10.32 13.37 -14.22
CA ALA A 125 -11.04 14.20 -13.26
C ALA A 125 -12.30 14.87 -13.85
N GLU A 126 -12.31 15.17 -15.15
CA GLU A 126 -13.48 15.69 -15.87
C GLU A 126 -14.56 14.61 -16.08
N GLU A 127 -14.14 13.40 -16.41
CA GLU A 127 -15.03 12.26 -16.72
C GLU A 127 -15.50 11.49 -15.46
N ASP A 128 -14.88 11.71 -14.30
CA ASP A 128 -15.26 11.12 -13.02
C ASP A 128 -16.00 12.12 -12.10
N PRO A 129 -17.35 12.17 -12.15
CA PRO A 129 -18.14 13.04 -11.30
C PRO A 129 -18.08 12.65 -9.81
N GLY A 130 -17.60 11.44 -9.49
CA GLY A 130 -17.42 10.96 -8.13
C GLY A 130 -16.14 11.49 -7.46
N HIS A 131 -15.22 12.06 -8.25
CA HIS A 131 -13.92 12.55 -7.78
C HIS A 131 -13.14 11.48 -6.99
N HIS A 132 -13.07 10.26 -7.53
CA HIS A 132 -12.34 9.18 -6.91
C HIS A 132 -10.85 9.49 -6.81
N PRO A 133 -10.12 8.86 -5.87
CA PRO A 133 -8.69 9.06 -5.76
C PRO A 133 -7.97 8.69 -7.06
N LEU A 134 -7.18 9.62 -7.57
CA LEU A 134 -6.39 9.50 -8.79
C LEU A 134 -4.90 9.71 -8.51
N SER A 135 -4.05 8.86 -9.07
CA SER A 135 -2.58 8.95 -9.02
C SER A 135 -1.90 8.46 -10.31
N ILE A 136 -0.58 8.43 -10.28
CA ILE A 136 0.30 7.77 -11.25
C ILE A 136 1.50 7.26 -10.47
N THR A 137 1.93 6.01 -10.68
CA THR A 137 3.08 5.46 -9.96
C THR A 137 4.36 5.91 -10.63
N VAL A 138 5.25 6.55 -9.87
CA VAL A 138 6.51 7.12 -10.38
C VAL A 138 7.61 6.99 -9.33
N ASP A 139 8.87 7.18 -9.74
CA ASP A 139 9.96 7.29 -8.78
C ASP A 139 9.77 8.47 -7.82
N ALA A 140 10.27 8.32 -6.60
CA ALA A 140 10.08 9.31 -5.52
C ALA A 140 10.60 10.73 -5.83
N GLY A 141 11.50 10.88 -6.80
CA GLY A 141 12.02 12.19 -7.26
C GLY A 141 11.23 12.82 -8.42
N SER A 142 10.17 12.19 -8.90
CA SER A 142 9.46 12.62 -10.10
C SER A 142 8.67 13.91 -9.90
N PRO A 143 8.73 14.88 -10.84
CA PRO A 143 7.92 16.10 -10.78
C PRO A 143 6.41 15.83 -10.87
N LEU A 144 5.99 14.69 -11.43
CA LEU A 144 4.58 14.30 -11.53
C LEU A 144 3.90 14.22 -10.17
N LEU A 145 4.62 13.86 -9.11
CA LEU A 145 4.10 13.80 -7.73
C LEU A 145 3.59 15.16 -7.21
N TRP A 146 4.09 16.28 -7.76
CA TRP A 146 3.70 17.64 -7.36
C TRP A 146 2.50 18.17 -8.16
N ARG A 147 2.11 17.50 -9.26
CA ARG A 147 1.08 18.01 -10.16
C ARG A 147 -0.28 18.00 -9.49
N ARG A 148 -1.02 19.11 -9.65
CA ARG A 148 -2.30 19.35 -8.96
C ARG A 148 -3.37 18.31 -9.32
N ALA A 149 -3.36 17.80 -10.55
CA ALA A 149 -4.33 16.82 -11.06
C ALA A 149 -4.40 15.53 -10.23
N PHE A 150 -3.29 15.09 -9.61
CA PHE A 150 -3.28 13.89 -8.79
C PHE A 150 -3.79 14.16 -7.36
N THR A 151 -4.55 13.25 -6.79
CA THR A 151 -5.06 13.36 -5.41
C THR A 151 -4.01 12.98 -4.36
N HIS A 152 -3.12 12.06 -4.70
CA HIS A 152 -2.04 11.54 -3.87
C HIS A 152 -0.83 11.15 -4.73
N GLY A 153 0.34 11.05 -4.12
CA GLY A 153 1.52 10.47 -4.76
C GLY A 153 1.49 8.94 -4.67
N SER A 154 1.75 8.26 -5.78
CA SER A 154 2.00 6.82 -5.81
C SER A 154 3.46 6.61 -6.20
N VAL A 155 4.22 5.92 -5.36
CA VAL A 155 5.69 5.91 -5.45
C VAL A 155 6.25 4.51 -5.64
N ARG A 156 7.19 4.41 -6.59
CA ARG A 156 8.17 3.33 -6.70
C ARG A 156 9.45 3.75 -5.99
N ALA A 157 9.92 2.94 -5.04
CA ALA A 157 11.17 3.18 -4.32
C ALA A 157 11.71 1.87 -3.72
N PRO A 158 13.03 1.72 -3.53
CA PRO A 158 13.61 0.52 -2.93
C PRO A 158 13.18 0.28 -1.48
N SER A 159 12.87 1.34 -0.72
CA SER A 159 12.46 1.24 0.68
C SER A 159 11.52 2.39 1.09
N PRO A 160 10.74 2.21 2.18
CA PRO A 160 9.92 3.28 2.74
C PRO A 160 10.67 4.50 3.26
N ARG A 161 11.88 4.29 3.74
CA ARG A 161 12.76 5.37 4.13
C ARG A 161 13.16 6.24 2.93
N ASP A 162 13.52 5.63 1.80
CA ASP A 162 13.97 6.38 0.61
C ASP A 162 12.85 7.25 0.03
N ALA A 163 11.64 6.68 -0.09
CA ALA A 163 10.48 7.47 -0.50
C ALA A 163 10.18 8.58 0.51
N TRP A 164 10.26 8.31 1.81
CA TRP A 164 10.02 9.32 2.84
C TRP A 164 11.01 10.49 2.73
N VAL A 165 12.31 10.24 2.57
CA VAL A 165 13.33 11.30 2.46
C VAL A 165 13.02 12.27 1.31
N LEU A 166 12.62 11.73 0.15
CA LEU A 166 12.34 12.53 -1.04
C LEU A 166 10.94 13.15 -1.03
N THR A 167 9.99 12.55 -0.30
CA THR A 167 8.59 12.97 -0.32
C THR A 167 8.08 13.63 0.95
N ARG A 168 8.90 13.79 1.99
CA ARG A 168 8.48 14.36 3.29
C ARG A 168 7.92 15.78 3.21
N ASP A 169 8.38 16.55 2.22
CA ASP A 169 7.94 17.92 1.99
C ASP A 169 6.72 18.00 1.04
N HIS A 170 6.24 16.86 0.51
CA HIS A 170 5.01 16.83 -0.27
C HIS A 170 3.80 17.09 0.63
N HIS A 171 2.93 17.99 0.18
CA HIS A 171 1.71 18.35 0.88
C HIS A 171 0.51 17.45 0.54
N LYS A 172 0.73 16.35 -0.18
CA LYS A 172 -0.29 15.33 -0.48
C LYS A 172 0.05 14.03 0.25
N PRO A 173 -0.95 13.17 0.55
CA PRO A 173 -0.68 11.80 0.93
C PRO A 173 0.22 11.13 -0.11
N VAL A 174 1.12 10.27 0.34
CA VAL A 174 1.98 9.47 -0.54
C VAL A 174 1.86 8.02 -0.12
N LEU A 175 1.63 7.17 -1.12
CA LEU A 175 1.51 5.72 -1.02
C LEU A 175 2.70 5.08 -1.71
N MET A 176 3.11 3.94 -1.17
CA MET A 176 4.27 3.21 -1.64
C MET A 176 3.79 1.99 -2.38
N ASP A 177 3.42 2.20 -3.63
CA ASP A 177 2.72 1.18 -4.39
C ASP A 177 3.65 0.14 -5.02
N MET A 178 4.95 0.44 -5.12
CA MET A 178 5.98 -0.48 -5.61
C MET A 178 7.25 -0.37 -4.76
N CYS A 179 7.42 -1.29 -3.81
CA CYS A 179 8.66 -1.44 -3.02
C CYS A 179 9.30 -2.83 -3.13
N GLY A 180 8.87 -3.55 -4.16
CA GLY A 180 9.23 -4.94 -4.38
C GLY A 180 8.22 -5.89 -3.74
N TYR A 181 8.20 -7.12 -4.25
CA TYR A 181 7.24 -8.16 -3.93
C TYR A 181 7.94 -9.33 -3.25
N GLU A 182 7.20 -9.98 -2.36
CA GLU A 182 7.61 -11.26 -1.79
C GLU A 182 7.70 -12.30 -2.92
N GLY A 183 8.80 -13.03 -3.07
CA GLY A 183 8.93 -13.99 -4.17
C GLY A 183 10.31 -14.63 -4.31
N ASP A 184 10.49 -15.36 -5.40
CA ASP A 184 11.73 -16.06 -5.76
C ASP A 184 12.08 -15.94 -7.25
N ALA A 185 11.60 -14.88 -7.91
CA ALA A 185 11.86 -14.61 -9.32
C ALA A 185 13.29 -14.10 -9.57
N ASP A 186 13.74 -14.13 -10.83
CA ASP A 186 15.07 -13.63 -11.21
C ASP A 186 15.20 -12.09 -11.12
N ASP A 187 14.08 -11.36 -11.05
CA ASP A 187 14.04 -9.92 -10.85
C ASP A 187 14.14 -9.59 -9.34
N PRO A 188 15.13 -8.79 -8.90
CA PRO A 188 15.24 -8.37 -7.50
C PRO A 188 13.98 -7.68 -6.94
N TRP A 189 13.20 -6.98 -7.77
CA TRP A 189 11.92 -6.38 -7.35
C TRP A 189 10.83 -7.42 -7.08
N LEU A 190 10.99 -8.67 -7.53
CA LEU A 190 10.03 -9.74 -7.40
C LEU A 190 10.57 -10.90 -6.55
N SER A 191 11.64 -10.66 -5.79
CA SER A 191 12.40 -11.68 -5.07
C SER A 191 12.71 -11.30 -3.62
N LEU A 192 11.88 -10.46 -2.99
CA LEU A 192 12.07 -10.12 -1.59
C LEU A 192 11.67 -11.30 -0.69
N THR A 193 12.33 -11.40 0.47
CA THR A 193 11.89 -12.35 1.50
C THR A 193 10.63 -11.82 2.19
N PRO A 194 9.79 -12.70 2.76
CA PRO A 194 8.65 -12.26 3.57
C PRO A 194 9.04 -11.34 4.72
N GLU A 195 10.19 -11.56 5.37
CA GLU A 195 10.67 -10.71 6.47
C GLU A 195 10.91 -9.26 6.00
N GLU A 196 11.50 -9.09 4.81
CA GLU A 196 11.74 -7.78 4.22
C GLU A 196 10.43 -7.07 3.87
N VAL A 197 9.47 -7.78 3.27
CA VAL A 197 8.15 -7.21 2.98
C VAL A 197 7.41 -6.79 4.26
N VAL A 198 7.51 -7.59 5.32
CA VAL A 198 6.96 -7.23 6.65
C VAL A 198 7.68 -6.01 7.22
N HIS A 199 9.00 -5.93 7.07
CA HIS A 199 9.78 -4.77 7.50
C HIS A 199 9.30 -3.49 6.81
N GLN A 200 9.18 -3.52 5.49
CA GLN A 200 8.73 -2.38 4.70
C GLN A 200 7.29 -1.99 5.03
N ALA A 201 6.38 -2.95 5.23
CA ALA A 201 5.01 -2.67 5.62
C ALA A 201 4.93 -1.92 6.96
N TRP A 202 5.71 -2.35 7.97
CA TRP A 202 5.76 -1.68 9.27
C TRP A 202 6.45 -0.30 9.22
N ASP A 203 7.62 -0.19 8.56
CA ASP A 203 8.33 1.09 8.42
C ASP A 203 7.47 2.11 7.66
N GLY A 204 6.86 1.70 6.54
CA GLY A 204 5.96 2.55 5.75
C GLY A 204 4.72 2.99 6.53
N ALA A 205 4.05 2.06 7.23
CA ALA A 205 2.86 2.40 8.01
C ALA A 205 3.16 3.43 9.12
N VAL A 206 4.25 3.25 9.87
CA VAL A 206 4.66 4.19 10.93
C VAL A 206 5.09 5.54 10.34
N ARG A 207 5.69 5.56 9.15
CA ARG A 207 6.03 6.80 8.40
C ARG A 207 4.83 7.51 7.76
N ARG A 208 3.60 6.97 7.89
CA ARG A 208 2.41 7.43 7.14
C ARG A 208 2.64 7.38 5.62
N ARG A 209 3.26 6.29 5.18
CA ARG A 209 3.58 5.92 3.79
C ARG A 209 3.26 4.43 3.59
N PRO A 210 1.99 4.01 3.69
CA PRO A 210 1.64 2.60 3.63
C PRO A 210 2.11 1.97 2.32
N VAL A 211 2.59 0.74 2.43
CA VAL A 211 3.13 -0.05 1.32
C VAL A 211 2.03 -0.94 0.74
N THR A 212 1.99 -1.03 -0.59
CA THR A 212 1.16 -2.01 -1.31
C THR A 212 1.93 -3.32 -1.43
N HIS A 213 1.32 -4.39 -0.93
CA HIS A 213 1.88 -5.74 -0.97
C HIS A 213 1.84 -6.33 -2.39
N GLY A 214 2.85 -7.09 -2.77
CA GLY A 214 2.73 -8.03 -3.89
C GLY A 214 3.47 -9.32 -3.58
N GLU A 215 3.07 -10.38 -4.28
CA GLU A 215 3.63 -11.71 -4.15
C GLU A 215 3.87 -12.30 -5.55
N ALA A 216 5.04 -12.91 -5.76
CA ALA A 216 5.55 -13.37 -7.04
C ALA A 216 6.05 -14.83 -6.98
N TYR A 217 5.45 -15.65 -6.11
CA TYR A 217 5.70 -17.10 -6.12
C TYR A 217 4.89 -17.77 -7.23
N PRO A 218 5.53 -18.58 -8.10
CA PRO A 218 4.81 -19.35 -9.11
C PRO A 218 4.01 -20.48 -8.44
N ASP A 219 2.74 -20.61 -8.82
CA ASP A 219 1.91 -21.76 -8.45
C ASP A 219 2.11 -22.96 -9.40
N ASP A 220 1.30 -24.01 -9.24
CA ASP A 220 1.36 -25.23 -10.07
C ASP A 220 1.14 -24.95 -11.57
N ASP A 221 0.50 -23.84 -11.95
CA ASP A 221 0.28 -23.41 -13.33
C ASP A 221 1.41 -22.49 -13.83
N GLY A 222 2.43 -22.20 -13.00
CA GLY A 222 3.51 -21.25 -13.29
C GLY A 222 3.07 -19.78 -13.26
N LEU A 223 1.92 -19.50 -12.66
CA LEU A 223 1.32 -18.16 -12.55
C LEU A 223 1.57 -17.57 -11.15
N THR A 224 1.57 -16.25 -11.03
CA THR A 224 1.89 -15.57 -9.75
C THR A 224 0.73 -14.73 -9.25
N TRP A 225 0.64 -14.49 -7.93
CA TRP A 225 -0.39 -13.61 -7.38
C TRP A 225 -0.38 -12.21 -8.01
N SER A 226 0.79 -11.58 -8.06
CA SER A 226 0.96 -10.19 -8.52
C SER A 226 0.55 -9.97 -9.97
N ALA A 227 0.75 -10.95 -10.85
CA ALA A 227 0.32 -10.88 -12.24
C ALA A 227 -1.09 -11.46 -12.46
N ASP A 228 -1.45 -12.56 -11.80
CA ASP A 228 -2.55 -13.44 -12.22
C ASP A 228 -3.63 -13.66 -11.14
N GLY A 229 -3.39 -13.21 -9.91
CA GLY A 229 -4.19 -13.60 -8.76
C GLY A 229 -4.13 -15.10 -8.48
N GLY A 230 -5.16 -15.64 -7.82
CA GLY A 230 -5.23 -17.04 -7.40
C GLY A 230 -5.16 -17.15 -5.88
N THR A 231 -4.07 -17.70 -5.36
CA THR A 231 -3.85 -17.89 -3.92
C THR A 231 -2.59 -17.18 -3.46
N LEU A 232 -2.60 -16.68 -2.23
CA LEU A 232 -1.43 -16.16 -1.54
C LEU A 232 -0.71 -17.32 -0.85
N ALA A 233 0.56 -17.53 -1.17
CA ALA A 233 1.43 -18.57 -0.61
C ALA A 233 2.49 -18.01 0.35
N GLY A 234 2.67 -16.69 0.36
CA GLY A 234 3.72 -15.99 1.08
C GLY A 234 3.57 -15.99 2.60
N GLY A 235 4.70 -15.79 3.27
CA GLY A 235 4.83 -15.65 4.71
C GLY A 235 4.42 -14.26 5.23
N ALA A 236 4.41 -13.21 4.40
CA ALA A 236 4.17 -11.84 4.86
C ALA A 236 2.70 -11.55 5.21
N VAL A 237 1.74 -12.11 4.46
CA VAL A 237 0.31 -11.77 4.57
C VAL A 237 -0.25 -11.95 6.01
N PRO A 238 0.02 -13.06 6.73
CA PRO A 238 -0.39 -13.19 8.13
C PRO A 238 0.19 -12.09 9.04
N ARG A 239 1.43 -11.65 8.81
CA ARG A 239 2.10 -10.59 9.60
C ARG A 239 1.52 -9.22 9.27
N ILE A 240 1.16 -8.97 8.01
CA ILE A 240 0.45 -7.75 7.60
C ILE A 240 -0.95 -7.70 8.24
N ALA A 241 -1.58 -8.85 8.52
CA ALA A 241 -2.84 -8.87 9.28
C ALA A 241 -2.66 -8.40 10.73
N LEU A 242 -1.53 -8.73 11.38
CA LEU A 242 -1.19 -8.15 12.69
C LEU A 242 -0.97 -6.63 12.58
N LEU A 243 -0.27 -6.16 11.54
CA LEU A 243 -0.11 -4.73 11.29
C LEU A 243 -1.47 -4.02 11.21
N ARG A 244 -2.43 -4.57 10.45
CA ARG A 244 -3.80 -4.06 10.36
C ARG A 244 -4.45 -3.92 11.74
N GLN A 245 -4.35 -4.95 12.58
CA GLN A 245 -4.92 -4.96 13.93
C GLN A 245 -4.30 -3.89 14.82
N VAL A 246 -2.98 -3.70 14.74
CA VAL A 246 -2.27 -2.69 15.54
C VAL A 246 -2.65 -1.28 15.09
N PHE A 247 -2.69 -1.04 13.78
CA PHE A 247 -3.01 0.28 13.23
C PHE A 247 -4.49 0.66 13.34
N ALA A 248 -5.41 -0.31 13.39
CA ALA A 248 -6.81 -0.04 13.67
C ALA A 248 -7.05 0.61 15.06
N ALA A 249 -6.10 0.42 15.99
CA ALA A 249 -6.13 1.03 17.32
C ALA A 249 -5.23 2.28 17.43
N THR A 250 -4.60 2.73 16.35
CA THR A 250 -3.74 3.92 16.32
C THR A 250 -4.61 5.17 16.08
N PRO A 251 -4.50 6.23 16.91
CA PRO A 251 -5.23 7.47 16.70
C PRO A 251 -4.91 8.12 15.33
N ASP A 252 -5.94 8.68 14.69
CA ASP A 252 -5.79 9.33 13.37
C ASP A 252 -4.90 10.57 13.45
N GLU A 253 -4.93 11.29 14.57
CA GLU A 253 -4.12 12.46 14.89
C GLU A 253 -2.66 12.13 15.24
N ALA A 254 -2.29 10.85 15.39
CA ALA A 254 -0.93 10.46 15.73
C ALA A 254 0.05 10.95 14.64
N ARG A 255 0.95 11.86 15.01
CA ARG A 255 1.90 12.44 14.08
C ARG A 255 3.15 11.58 13.97
N TYR A 256 3.77 11.58 12.80
CA TYR A 256 5.09 11.00 12.64
C TYR A 256 6.13 11.83 13.40
N ARG A 257 7.03 11.16 14.10
CA ARG A 257 8.21 11.72 14.76
C ARG A 257 9.44 10.99 14.27
N ASP A 258 10.36 11.76 13.71
CA ASP A 258 11.64 11.25 13.25
C ASP A 258 12.60 11.08 14.43
N ARG A 259 12.96 9.83 14.73
CA ARG A 259 14.03 9.47 15.68
C ARG A 259 15.03 8.56 14.97
N ASP A 260 15.88 7.88 15.74
CA ASP A 260 16.68 6.75 15.27
C ASP A 260 15.83 5.57 14.78
N ALA A 261 14.57 5.46 15.24
CA ALA A 261 13.55 4.56 14.72
C ALA A 261 12.25 5.34 14.43
N PRO A 262 11.49 5.03 13.37
CA PRO A 262 10.22 5.71 13.08
C PRO A 262 9.22 5.55 14.23
N MET A 263 8.51 6.64 14.54
CA MET A 263 7.49 6.66 15.59
C MET A 263 6.25 7.43 15.16
N LEU A 264 5.08 6.94 15.57
CA LEU A 264 3.83 7.70 15.65
C LEU A 264 3.58 8.11 17.10
N GLU A 265 3.18 9.36 17.33
CA GLU A 265 2.85 9.86 18.68
C GLU A 265 1.62 10.75 18.71
N VAL A 266 0.85 10.64 19.80
CA VAL A 266 0.01 11.68 20.37
C VAL A 266 0.61 11.98 21.75
N PRO A 267 1.33 13.11 21.92
CA PRO A 267 2.06 13.38 23.14
C PRO A 267 1.18 13.28 24.39
N GLY A 268 1.57 12.41 25.32
CA GLY A 268 0.82 12.18 26.54
C GLY A 268 -0.39 11.28 26.38
N GLU A 269 -0.57 10.58 25.26
CA GLU A 269 -1.71 9.69 25.04
C GLU A 269 -1.32 8.38 24.36
N PHE A 270 -0.53 8.45 23.29
CA PHE A 270 -0.21 7.29 22.44
C PHE A 270 1.18 7.40 21.85
N TYR A 271 1.90 6.27 21.81
CA TYR A 271 3.16 6.15 21.10
C TYR A 271 3.25 4.77 20.44
N LEU A 272 3.69 4.71 19.19
CA LEU A 272 4.00 3.47 18.46
C LEU A 272 5.33 3.65 17.73
N GLU A 273 6.35 2.92 18.15
CA GLU A 273 7.69 2.95 17.54
C GLU A 273 8.00 1.59 16.92
N TYR A 274 8.56 1.58 15.71
CA TYR A 274 9.01 0.35 15.05
C TYR A 274 10.53 0.37 14.91
N CYS A 275 11.22 -0.57 15.55
CA CYS A 275 12.68 -0.62 15.60
C CYS A 275 13.34 -1.22 14.35
N GLY A 276 12.56 -1.81 13.43
CA GLY A 276 13.09 -2.32 12.17
C GLY A 276 14.25 -3.31 12.33
N GLU A 277 15.35 -3.02 11.65
CA GLU A 277 16.59 -3.82 11.67
C GLU A 277 17.38 -3.72 12.99
N HIS A 278 17.00 -2.80 13.89
CA HIS A 278 17.75 -2.56 15.10
C HIS A 278 17.41 -3.56 16.21
N ARG A 279 18.46 -4.08 16.85
CA ARG A 279 18.40 -5.05 17.96
C ARG A 279 18.56 -4.36 19.32
N PHE A 280 17.84 -3.27 19.54
CA PHE A 280 17.94 -2.52 20.79
C PHE A 280 17.65 -3.43 22.01
N PRO A 281 18.45 -3.36 23.09
CA PRO A 281 18.17 -4.10 24.32
C PRO A 281 17.09 -3.43 25.17
N GLU A 282 16.90 -2.13 25.00
CA GLU A 282 15.85 -1.33 25.63
C GLU A 282 15.59 -0.04 24.85
N ARG A 283 14.45 0.60 25.11
CA ARG A 283 14.10 1.95 24.62
C ARG A 283 13.71 2.84 25.78
N VAL A 284 14.11 4.10 25.72
CA VAL A 284 13.70 5.13 26.69
C VAL A 284 12.76 6.12 26.01
N TYR A 285 11.64 6.42 26.67
CA TYR A 285 10.63 7.37 26.23
C TYR A 285 10.49 8.48 27.26
N GLU A 286 10.77 9.70 26.84
CA GLU A 286 10.43 10.92 27.58
C GLU A 286 9.00 11.30 27.22
N VAL A 287 8.08 11.20 28.17
CA VAL A 287 6.63 11.39 28.01
C VAL A 287 6.09 12.32 29.09
N PRO A 288 4.94 12.99 28.88
CA PRO A 288 4.27 13.69 29.96
C PRO A 288 4.01 12.77 31.16
N SER A 289 4.20 13.26 32.37
CA SER A 289 4.01 12.47 33.60
C SER A 289 2.63 11.79 33.63
N GLY A 290 2.62 10.49 33.84
CA GLY A 290 1.39 9.70 33.90
C GLY A 290 1.64 8.21 33.98
N ARG A 291 0.56 7.43 33.92
CA ARG A 291 0.59 5.97 33.87
C ARG A 291 0.36 5.52 32.43
N TYR A 292 1.22 4.64 31.93
CA TYR A 292 1.17 4.14 30.56
C TYR A 292 1.21 2.62 30.55
N GLU A 293 0.26 2.01 29.87
CA GLU A 293 0.33 0.59 29.49
C GLU A 293 1.36 0.43 28.37
N VAL A 294 2.28 -0.53 28.55
CA VAL A 294 3.36 -0.80 27.60
C VAL A 294 3.21 -2.19 27.01
N GLU A 295 3.32 -2.30 25.69
CA GLU A 295 3.33 -3.55 24.94
C GLU A 295 4.56 -3.60 24.03
N VAL A 296 5.19 -4.77 23.96
CA VAL A 296 6.24 -5.08 22.96
C VAL A 296 5.65 -6.07 21.97
N ILE A 297 5.77 -5.75 20.69
CA ILE A 297 5.18 -6.46 19.58
C ILE A 297 6.33 -7.04 18.75
N ASP A 298 6.37 -8.37 18.63
CA ASP A 298 7.24 -9.02 17.65
C ASP A 298 6.48 -9.12 16.33
N THR A 299 6.92 -8.37 15.32
CA THR A 299 6.19 -8.25 14.05
C THR A 299 6.27 -9.51 13.21
N TRP A 300 7.28 -10.37 13.43
CA TRP A 300 7.50 -11.59 12.66
C TRP A 300 6.87 -12.81 13.31
N GLU A 301 7.11 -13.00 14.61
CA GLU A 301 6.50 -14.06 15.42
C GLU A 301 5.02 -13.76 15.75
N MET A 302 4.57 -12.55 15.39
CA MET A 302 3.20 -12.07 15.55
C MET A 302 2.70 -12.12 17.01
N THR A 303 3.58 -11.75 17.95
CA THR A 303 3.23 -11.74 19.38
C THR A 303 3.08 -10.32 19.91
N VAL A 304 2.10 -10.13 20.80
CA VAL A 304 1.91 -8.87 21.55
C VAL A 304 2.05 -9.19 23.03
N LYS A 305 3.17 -8.76 23.62
CA LYS A 305 3.51 -9.03 25.02
C LYS A 305 3.27 -7.80 25.88
N ALA A 306 2.43 -7.93 26.89
CA ALA A 306 2.26 -6.89 27.89
C ALA A 306 3.52 -6.76 28.75
N HIS A 307 4.01 -5.53 28.90
CA HIS A 307 5.13 -5.14 29.77
C HIS A 307 4.64 -4.37 31.02
N GLY A 308 3.34 -4.41 31.28
CA GLY A 308 2.69 -3.80 32.45
C GLY A 308 2.49 -2.30 32.32
N VAL A 309 1.97 -1.70 33.40
CA VAL A 309 1.82 -0.25 33.52
C VAL A 309 3.08 0.34 34.12
N ARG A 310 3.63 1.37 33.48
CA ARG A 310 4.75 2.17 33.99
C ARG A 310 4.28 3.58 34.32
N GLU A 311 4.87 4.19 35.32
CA GLU A 311 4.50 5.52 35.81
C GLU A 311 5.72 6.44 35.83
N GLY A 312 5.51 7.70 35.44
CA GLY A 312 6.56 8.72 35.42
C GLY A 312 6.54 9.53 34.14
N ASP A 313 7.60 10.32 33.96
CA ASP A 313 7.90 11.12 32.78
C ASP A 313 9.04 10.53 31.91
N SER A 314 9.76 9.53 32.42
CA SER A 314 10.74 8.75 31.67
C SER A 314 10.47 7.25 31.83
N LEU A 315 10.22 6.56 30.72
CA LEU A 315 9.84 5.16 30.70
C LEU A 315 10.89 4.33 29.94
N THR A 316 11.58 3.43 30.63
CA THR A 316 12.48 2.44 30.01
C THR A 316 11.71 1.17 29.69
N VAL A 317 11.77 0.69 28.45
CA VAL A 317 11.11 -0.54 27.98
C VAL A 317 12.18 -1.54 27.57
N PRO A 318 12.35 -2.68 28.27
CA PRO A 318 13.30 -3.72 27.88
C PRO A 318 12.78 -4.46 26.65
N LEU A 319 13.70 -4.81 25.76
CA LEU A 319 13.45 -5.49 24.49
C LEU A 319 14.23 -6.81 24.41
N PRO A 320 13.79 -7.76 23.59
CA PRO A 320 14.44 -9.07 23.45
C PRO A 320 15.82 -9.04 22.75
N GLY A 321 16.21 -7.90 22.15
CA GLY A 321 17.46 -7.82 21.37
C GLY A 321 17.40 -8.60 20.06
N THR A 322 16.21 -8.75 19.48
CA THR A 322 15.93 -9.28 18.14
C THR A 322 15.47 -8.15 17.21
N VAL A 323 15.45 -8.41 15.90
CA VAL A 323 14.94 -7.45 14.90
C VAL A 323 13.41 -7.47 14.86
N GLY A 324 12.79 -6.52 14.15
CA GLY A 324 11.36 -6.51 13.91
C GLY A 324 10.51 -6.27 15.16
N GLN A 325 11.04 -5.52 16.13
CA GLN A 325 10.29 -5.19 17.34
C GLN A 325 9.55 -3.87 17.16
N ALA A 326 8.28 -3.81 17.56
CA ALA A 326 7.54 -2.58 17.75
C ALA A 326 7.17 -2.40 19.23
N ILE A 327 7.04 -1.15 19.67
CA ILE A 327 6.68 -0.80 21.04
C ILE A 327 5.47 0.11 20.98
N ARG A 328 4.43 -0.25 21.74
CA ARG A 328 3.22 0.56 21.88
C ARG A 328 3.05 1.01 23.33
N LEU A 329 2.84 2.31 23.51
CA LEU A 329 2.52 2.92 24.80
C LEU A 329 1.16 3.61 24.70
N ARG A 330 0.29 3.37 25.68
CA ARG A 330 -1.04 4.00 25.77
C ARG A 330 -1.24 4.55 27.17
N ARG A 331 -1.65 5.81 27.28
CA ARG A 331 -1.93 6.41 28.59
C ARG A 331 -3.15 5.73 29.22
N CYS A 332 -3.04 5.39 30.49
CA CYS A 332 -4.16 4.91 31.27
C CYS A 332 -5.10 6.08 31.61
N PRO A 333 -6.40 5.82 31.78
CA PRO A 333 -7.39 6.81 32.22
C PRO A 333 -7.04 7.51 33.53
#